data_AF-A0A7C3Z7Y4-F1
#
_entry.id   AF-A0A7C3Z7Y4-F1
#
_cell.length_a   1.000
_cell.length_b   1.000
_cell.length_c   1.000
_cell.angle_alpha   90.00
_cell.angle_beta   90.00
_cell.angle_gamma   90.00
#
_symmetry.space_group_name_H-M   'P 1'
#
loop_
_entity.id
_entity.type
_entity.pdbx_description
1 polymer ?
#
loop_
_entity_poly.entity_id
_entity_poly.type
_entity_poly.pdbx_seq_one_letter_code
_entity_poly.pdbx_strand_id
1 'polypeptide(L)'
;MSEGKMQIYFWDGIRPSLDFPGRYPGCRPRVREDEEKGIVCEYDVTIRMSDGIRIFADVFRPKKEGRYPALLAWGPYGKHVPFNEASFPRSGVSPDELSEYCAFEGPDPAYWCPKGYVVVNVDPRGAWGSEGEHTFMSP
;
A
#
# COMPACT_ATOMS: atom_id res chain seq x y z
N MET A 1 20.30 1.30 41.12
CA MET A 1 19.79 1.24 39.74
C MET A 1 18.34 0.80 39.85
N SER A 2 17.37 1.67 39.55
CA SER A 2 15.95 1.31 39.62
C SER A 2 15.58 0.41 38.44
N GLU A 3 15.06 -0.80 38.72
CA GLU A 3 14.51 -1.70 37.72
C GLU A 3 13.26 -1.07 37.08
N GLY A 4 13.45 -0.40 35.94
CA GLY A 4 12.32 0.09 35.15
C GLY A 4 11.58 -1.09 34.53
N LYS A 5 10.36 -1.39 35.00
CA LYS A 5 9.49 -2.37 34.34
C LYS A 5 8.92 -1.76 33.06
N MET A 6 9.19 -2.38 31.92
CA MET A 6 8.53 -2.05 30.66
C MET A 6 7.05 -2.48 30.74
N GLN A 7 6.13 -1.58 30.41
CA GLN A 7 4.71 -1.87 30.27
C GLN A 7 4.28 -1.62 28.82
N ILE A 8 3.53 -2.56 28.25
CA ILE A 8 2.94 -2.45 26.92
C ILE A 8 1.46 -2.15 27.09
N TYR A 9 0.98 -1.12 26.38
CA TYR A 9 -0.43 -0.72 26.38
C TYR A 9 -1.02 -1.00 25.01
N PHE A 10 -2.19 -1.65 24.98
CA PHE A 10 -3.00 -1.83 23.78
C PHE A 10 -4.14 -0.82 23.80
N TRP A 11 -4.41 -0.22 22.65
CA TRP A 11 -5.46 0.78 22.47
C TRP A 11 -6.29 0.37 21.27
N ASP A 12 -7.58 0.73 21.28
CA ASP A 12 -8.42 0.55 20.10
C ASP A 12 -7.85 1.36 18.93
N GLY A 13 -7.76 0.71 17.76
CA GLY A 13 -7.30 1.37 16.54
C GLY A 13 -8.26 2.50 16.15
N ILE A 14 -7.70 3.68 15.86
CA ILE A 14 -8.48 4.78 15.30
C ILE A 14 -8.65 4.50 13.80
N ARG A 15 -9.90 4.39 13.34
CA ARG A 15 -10.16 4.29 11.90
C ARG A 15 -9.62 5.54 11.22
N PRO A 16 -8.87 5.42 10.10
CA PRO A 16 -8.42 6.58 9.33
C PRO A 16 -9.64 7.45 9.00
N SER A 17 -9.74 8.63 9.63
CA SER A 17 -10.83 9.55 9.38
C SER A 17 -10.64 10.24 8.02
N LEU A 18 -11.71 10.84 7.49
CA LEU A 18 -11.64 11.62 6.26
C LEU A 18 -10.66 12.80 6.34
N ASP A 19 -10.24 13.20 7.55
CA ASP A 19 -9.39 14.37 7.81
C ASP A 19 -7.89 14.03 7.88
N PHE A 20 -7.50 12.75 7.75
CA PHE A 20 -6.10 12.34 7.72
C PHE A 20 -5.49 12.50 6.30
N PRO A 21 -4.26 13.04 6.16
CA PRO A 21 -3.55 13.01 4.88
C PRO A 21 -3.31 11.55 4.48
N GLY A 22 -3.68 11.20 3.24
CA GLY A 22 -3.72 9.81 2.75
C GLY A 22 -5.11 9.18 2.74
N ARG A 23 -6.16 9.91 3.20
CA ARG A 23 -7.61 9.62 3.10
C ARG A 23 -7.95 8.23 2.53
N TYR A 24 -8.44 7.31 3.35
CA TYR A 24 -9.05 6.09 2.81
C TYR A 24 -10.29 6.49 1.99
N PRO A 25 -10.29 6.36 0.64
CA PRO A 25 -11.40 6.85 -0.18
C PRO A 25 -12.63 5.93 -0.08
N GLY A 26 -12.56 4.87 0.72
CA GLY A 26 -13.43 3.70 0.63
C GLY A 26 -12.94 2.76 -0.47
N CYS A 27 -13.31 1.48 -0.37
CA CYS A 27 -13.08 0.48 -1.40
C CYS A 27 -13.85 0.90 -2.67
N ARG A 28 -13.12 1.20 -3.75
CA ARG A 28 -13.63 1.66 -5.05
C ARG A 28 -12.99 0.86 -6.20
N PRO A 29 -13.41 -0.41 -6.39
CA PRO A 29 -12.87 -1.25 -7.44
C PRO A 29 -13.02 -0.62 -8.81
N ARG A 30 -11.91 -0.50 -9.53
CA ARG A 30 -11.86 0.08 -10.87
C ARG A 30 -10.60 -0.34 -11.59
N VAL A 31 -10.63 -0.26 -12.92
CA VAL A 31 -9.45 -0.41 -13.76
C VAL A 31 -9.18 0.92 -14.44
N ARG A 32 -7.92 1.34 -14.46
CA ARG A 32 -7.43 2.49 -15.23
C ARG A 32 -6.29 2.03 -16.11
N GLU A 33 -6.29 2.44 -17.36
CA GLU A 33 -5.12 2.32 -18.23
C GLU A 33 -4.41 3.68 -18.28
N ASP A 34 -3.10 3.66 -18.11
CA ASP A 34 -2.23 4.83 -18.31
C ASP A 34 -1.39 4.54 -19.56
N GLU A 35 -1.85 5.10 -20.69
CA GLU A 35 -1.25 4.91 -22.00
C GLU A 35 0.16 5.48 -22.09
N GLU A 36 0.41 6.60 -21.41
CA GLU A 36 1.70 7.29 -21.43
C GLU A 36 2.77 6.42 -20.76
N LYS A 37 2.41 5.79 -19.64
CA LYS A 37 3.33 4.91 -18.89
C LYS A 37 3.27 3.44 -19.33
N GLY A 38 2.30 3.07 -20.17
CA GLY A 38 2.12 1.70 -20.66
C GLY A 38 1.70 0.70 -19.58
N ILE A 39 0.91 1.14 -18.59
CA ILE A 39 0.50 0.35 -17.43
C ILE A 39 -1.01 0.20 -17.33
N VAL A 40 -1.45 -0.93 -16.77
CA VAL A 40 -2.83 -1.15 -16.33
C VAL A 40 -2.84 -1.19 -14.80
N CYS A 41 -3.71 -0.38 -14.21
CA CYS A 41 -3.87 -0.22 -12.78
C CYS A 41 -5.24 -0.79 -12.37
N GLU A 42 -5.25 -1.90 -11.65
CA GLU A 42 -6.44 -2.52 -11.10
C GLU A 42 -6.52 -2.18 -9.61
N TYR A 43 -7.49 -1.36 -9.22
CA TYR A 43 -7.62 -0.85 -7.86
C TYR A 43 -8.61 -1.66 -7.05
N ASP A 44 -8.32 -1.79 -5.75
CA ASP A 44 -9.18 -2.44 -4.74
C ASP A 44 -9.59 -3.87 -5.14
N VAL A 45 -8.66 -4.62 -5.72
CA VAL A 45 -8.80 -6.05 -6.01
C VAL A 45 -9.02 -6.77 -4.68
N THR A 46 -10.14 -7.48 -4.59
CA THR A 46 -10.53 -8.20 -3.39
C THR A 46 -9.81 -9.55 -3.33
N ILE A 47 -9.12 -9.80 -2.22
CA ILE A 47 -8.48 -11.08 -1.92
C ILE A 47 -9.20 -11.70 -0.72
N ARG A 48 -9.77 -12.88 -0.91
CA ARG A 48 -10.43 -13.62 0.17
C ARG A 48 -9.40 -14.49 0.90
N MET A 49 -9.25 -14.25 2.20
CA MET A 49 -8.37 -15.04 3.06
C MET A 49 -9.04 -16.36 3.45
N SER A 50 -8.24 -17.31 3.94
CA SER A 50 -8.70 -18.67 4.32
C SER A 50 -9.72 -18.69 5.46
N ASP A 51 -9.73 -17.66 6.31
CA ASP A 51 -10.70 -17.47 7.40
C ASP A 51 -11.93 -16.66 6.96
N GLY A 52 -12.04 -16.34 5.67
CA GLY A 52 -13.22 -15.75 5.06
C GLY A 52 -13.23 -14.23 5.01
N ILE A 53 -12.30 -13.54 5.68
CA ILE A 53 -12.20 -12.08 5.58
C ILE A 53 -11.72 -11.64 4.19
N ARG A 54 -11.96 -10.37 3.88
CA ARG A 54 -11.50 -9.73 2.65
C ARG A 54 -10.40 -8.72 2.96
N ILE A 55 -9.29 -8.85 2.25
CA ILE A 55 -8.26 -7.81 2.15
C ILE A 55 -8.26 -7.23 0.74
N PHE A 56 -7.67 -6.04 0.57
CA PHE A 56 -7.68 -5.33 -0.70
C PHE A 56 -6.26 -5.02 -1.17
N ALA A 57 -6.05 -5.11 -2.47
CA ALA A 57 -4.78 -4.77 -3.11
C ALA A 57 -5.01 -3.94 -4.37
N ASP A 58 -4.02 -3.13 -4.72
CA ASP A 58 -3.90 -2.58 -6.05
C ASP A 58 -2.86 -3.37 -6.83
N VAL A 59 -3.18 -3.69 -8.08
CA VAL A 59 -2.31 -4.45 -8.98
C VAL A 59 -1.97 -3.58 -10.18
N PHE A 60 -0.70 -3.26 -10.32
CA PHE A 60 -0.15 -2.54 -11.45
C PHE A 60 0.64 -3.49 -12.31
N ARG A 61 0.33 -3.54 -13.60
CA ARG A 61 0.97 -4.48 -14.54
C ARG A 61 1.27 -3.83 -15.88
N PRO A 62 2.22 -4.39 -16.65
CA PRO A 62 2.43 -3.96 -18.03
C PRO A 62 1.14 -4.10 -18.83
N LYS A 63 0.86 -3.12 -19.70
CA LYS A 63 -0.29 -3.18 -20.63
C LYS A 63 -0.15 -4.30 -21.67
N LYS A 64 1.08 -4.64 -22.02
CA LYS A 64 1.35 -5.77 -22.91
C LYS A 64 1.00 -7.09 -22.20
N GLU A 65 0.26 -7.95 -22.88
CA GLU A 65 -0.03 -9.31 -22.40
C GLU A 65 1.25 -10.12 -22.17
N GLY A 66 1.30 -10.86 -21.07
CA GLY A 66 2.46 -11.66 -20.70
C GLY A 66 2.42 -12.24 -19.29
N ARG A 67 3.44 -13.02 -18.95
CA ARG A 67 3.71 -13.47 -17.58
C ARG A 67 4.91 -12.71 -17.05
N TYR A 68 4.73 -12.10 -15.89
CA TYR A 68 5.71 -11.21 -15.28
C TYR A 68 5.92 -11.59 -13.81
N PRO A 69 7.15 -11.47 -13.27
CA PRO A 69 7.37 -11.55 -11.83
C PRO A 69 6.61 -10.42 -11.11
N ALA A 70 6.08 -10.72 -9.92
CA ALA A 70 5.39 -9.75 -9.08
C ALA A 70 6.29 -9.29 -7.91
N LEU A 71 6.34 -7.98 -7.70
CA LEU A 71 6.87 -7.32 -6.51
C LEU A 71 5.70 -7.03 -5.59
N LEU A 72 5.74 -7.58 -4.39
CA LEU A 72 4.70 -7.39 -3.37
C LEU A 72 5.17 -6.32 -2.39
N ALA A 73 4.43 -5.22 -2.31
CA ALA A 73 4.55 -4.25 -1.24
C ALA A 73 3.49 -4.57 -0.19
N TRP A 74 3.97 -4.78 1.04
CA TRP A 74 3.15 -5.20 2.14
C TRP A 74 3.49 -4.37 3.37
N GLY A 75 2.58 -3.51 3.79
CA GLY A 75 2.81 -2.63 4.93
C GLY A 75 1.52 -2.00 5.45
N PRO A 76 1.48 -1.62 6.74
CA PRO A 76 0.29 -1.08 7.39
C PRO A 76 -0.01 0.37 7.01
N TYR A 77 0.84 0.99 6.17
CA TYR A 77 0.83 2.41 5.88
C TYR A 77 -0.17 2.81 4.80
N GLY A 78 -0.81 1.84 4.14
CA GLY A 78 -1.86 2.08 3.17
C GLY A 78 -1.33 2.14 1.75
N LYS A 79 -1.99 1.42 0.84
CA LYS A 79 -1.59 1.30 -0.57
C LYS A 79 -1.71 2.59 -1.41
N HIS A 80 -2.25 3.67 -0.83
CA HIS A 80 -2.44 4.97 -1.49
C HIS A 80 -1.69 6.12 -0.81
N VAL A 81 -0.97 5.87 0.28
CA VAL A 81 -0.26 6.93 0.99
C VAL A 81 1.05 7.22 0.26
N PRO A 82 1.26 8.43 -0.27
CA PRO A 82 2.51 8.77 -0.94
C PRO A 82 3.62 9.04 0.09
N PHE A 83 4.86 9.04 -0.37
CA PHE A 83 5.98 9.57 0.41
C PHE A 83 5.77 11.05 0.76
N ASN A 84 6.14 11.44 1.98
CA ASN A 84 6.09 12.82 2.46
C ASN A 84 7.48 13.28 2.90
N GLU A 85 8.12 14.12 2.09
CA GLU A 85 9.45 14.66 2.38
C GLU A 85 9.50 15.45 3.69
N ALA A 86 8.43 16.19 4.04
CA ALA A 86 8.39 16.96 5.28
C ALA A 86 8.50 16.07 6.53
N SER A 87 8.00 14.83 6.46
CA SER A 87 8.15 13.84 7.51
C SER A 87 9.52 13.15 7.50
N PHE A 88 10.21 13.13 6.36
CA PHE A 88 11.48 12.42 6.16
C PHE A 88 12.51 13.25 5.38
N PRO A 89 12.94 14.42 5.87
CA PRO A 89 13.72 15.41 5.10
C PRO A 89 15.16 14.98 4.76
N ARG A 90 15.60 13.81 5.22
CA ARG A 90 16.95 13.26 4.99
C ARG A 90 16.89 11.82 4.46
N SER A 91 15.77 11.45 3.84
CA SER A 91 15.58 10.13 3.22
C SER A 91 16.48 9.90 2.00
N GLY A 92 16.92 10.98 1.35
CA GLY A 92 17.61 10.90 0.06
C GLY A 92 16.66 10.57 -1.11
N VAL A 93 15.36 10.61 -0.88
CA VAL A 93 14.33 10.37 -1.90
C VAL A 93 13.83 11.72 -2.42
N SER A 94 14.04 11.99 -3.71
CA SER A 94 13.49 13.17 -4.37
C SER A 94 12.01 12.93 -4.72
N PRO A 95 11.06 13.80 -4.32
CA PRO A 95 9.66 13.68 -4.72
C PRO A 95 9.45 13.68 -6.24
N ASP A 96 10.31 14.38 -6.99
CA ASP A 96 10.24 14.45 -8.46
C ASP A 96 10.58 13.11 -9.15
N GLU A 97 11.19 12.17 -8.43
CA GLU A 97 11.51 10.83 -8.93
C GLU A 97 10.39 9.81 -8.68
N LEU A 98 9.33 10.20 -7.97
CA LEU A 98 8.21 9.34 -7.62
C LEU A 98 7.01 9.67 -8.50
N SER A 99 6.42 8.65 -9.11
CA SER A 99 5.15 8.81 -9.81
C SER A 99 3.97 8.94 -8.84
N GLU A 100 2.82 9.31 -9.38
CA GLU A 100 1.56 9.34 -8.63
C GLU A 100 1.10 7.96 -8.11
N TYR A 101 1.76 6.88 -8.55
CA TYR A 101 1.47 5.50 -8.15
C TYR A 101 2.37 4.97 -7.04
N CYS A 102 3.44 5.70 -6.67
CA CYS A 102 4.38 5.24 -5.67
C CYS A 102 3.77 5.33 -4.26
N ALA A 103 3.47 4.18 -3.67
CA ALA A 103 3.11 4.09 -2.25
C ALA A 103 4.34 4.30 -1.36
N PHE A 104 4.13 4.77 -0.14
CA PHE A 104 5.16 4.92 0.87
C PHE A 104 5.85 3.57 1.14
N GLU A 105 7.19 3.56 1.07
CA GLU A 105 8.03 2.36 1.15
C GLU A 105 7.74 1.27 0.09
N GLY A 106 6.93 1.58 -0.93
CA GLY A 106 6.58 0.69 -2.02
C GLY A 106 7.48 0.86 -3.26
N PRO A 107 7.54 -0.15 -4.15
CA PRO A 107 8.15 -0.03 -5.45
C PRO A 107 7.27 0.81 -6.38
N ASP A 108 7.83 1.80 -7.07
CA ASP A 108 7.07 2.65 -7.99
C ASP A 108 6.59 1.87 -9.24
N PRO A 109 5.27 1.71 -9.44
CA PRO A 109 4.74 1.03 -10.63
C PRO A 109 5.19 1.63 -11.96
N ALA A 110 5.34 2.95 -12.05
CA ALA A 110 5.76 3.64 -13.27
C ALA A 110 7.20 3.29 -13.66
N TYR A 111 8.04 2.92 -12.69
CA TYR A 111 9.41 2.49 -12.93
C TYR A 111 9.51 1.00 -13.25
N TRP A 112 8.78 0.16 -12.50
CA TRP A 112 8.92 -1.30 -12.56
C TRP A 112 8.08 -1.96 -13.66
N CYS A 113 6.87 -1.47 -13.94
CA CYS A 113 6.01 -2.09 -14.95
C CYS A 113 6.61 -2.01 -16.36
N PRO A 114 7.19 -0.89 -16.84
CA PRO A 114 7.85 -0.86 -18.14
C PRO A 114 9.05 -1.82 -18.26
N LYS A 115 9.60 -2.30 -17.13
CA LYS A 115 10.69 -3.29 -17.08
C LYS A 115 10.20 -4.73 -17.01
N GLY A 116 8.89 -4.96 -17.13
CA GLY A 116 8.29 -6.30 -17.13
C GLY A 116 8.10 -6.88 -15.73
N TYR A 117 7.79 -6.04 -14.74
CA TYR A 117 7.37 -6.47 -13.42
C TYR A 117 5.91 -6.09 -13.17
N VAL A 118 5.24 -6.84 -12.30
CA VAL A 118 3.96 -6.44 -11.70
C VAL A 118 4.26 -5.88 -10.33
N VAL A 119 3.61 -4.78 -9.95
CA VAL A 119 3.64 -4.26 -8.58
C VAL A 119 2.29 -4.52 -7.93
N VAL A 120 2.30 -5.10 -6.73
CA VAL A 120 1.10 -5.37 -5.93
C VAL A 120 1.22 -4.63 -4.61
N ASN A 121 0.40 -3.62 -4.40
CA ASN A 121 0.34 -2.88 -3.13
C ASN A 121 -0.85 -3.37 -2.33
N VAL A 122 -0.60 -3.96 -1.17
CA VAL A 122 -1.65 -4.57 -0.34
C VAL A 122 -1.92 -3.71 0.88
N ASP A 123 -3.20 -3.55 1.21
CA ASP A 123 -3.61 -3.17 2.56
C ASP A 123 -3.74 -4.47 3.38
N PRO A 124 -2.83 -4.74 4.34
CA PRO A 124 -2.86 -5.97 5.12
C PRO A 124 -4.13 -6.09 5.97
N ARG A 125 -4.36 -7.27 6.54
CA ARG A 125 -5.47 -7.52 7.46
C ARG A 125 -5.56 -6.44 8.54
N GLY A 126 -6.76 -5.88 8.72
CA GLY A 126 -7.05 -4.86 9.74
C GLY A 126 -6.38 -3.50 9.49
N ALA A 127 -5.71 -3.33 8.34
CA ALA A 127 -5.16 -2.06 7.91
C ALA A 127 -6.10 -1.41 6.88
N TRP A 128 -6.33 -0.11 7.02
CA TRP A 128 -7.06 0.70 6.04
C TRP A 128 -8.42 0.11 5.65
N GLY A 129 -8.57 -0.28 4.38
CA GLY A 129 -9.83 -0.82 3.87
C GLY A 129 -10.08 -2.28 4.17
N SER A 130 -9.06 -3.02 4.56
CA SER A 130 -9.11 -4.46 4.76
C SER A 130 -9.77 -4.84 6.07
N GLU A 131 -10.53 -5.95 6.04
CA GLU A 131 -11.20 -6.49 7.20
C GLU A 131 -10.21 -7.15 8.19
N GLY A 132 -10.70 -7.46 9.39
CA GLY A 132 -9.97 -8.15 10.44
C GLY A 132 -9.26 -7.20 11.41
N GLU A 133 -8.35 -7.77 12.21
CA GLU A 133 -7.64 -7.05 13.26
C GLU A 133 -6.14 -6.98 12.94
N HIS A 134 -5.57 -5.79 13.12
CA HIS A 134 -4.15 -5.55 12.99
C HIS A 134 -3.48 -5.59 14.37
N THR A 135 -2.38 -6.32 14.46
CA THR A 135 -1.54 -6.48 15.64
C THR A 135 -0.13 -6.01 15.30
N PHE A 136 0.72 -5.77 16.30
CA PHE A 136 2.10 -5.33 16.05
C PHE A 136 2.90 -6.29 15.17
N MET A 137 2.58 -7.59 15.23
CA MET A 137 3.18 -8.65 14.44
C MET A 137 2.22 -9.20 13.37
N SER A 138 1.16 -8.45 13.03
CA SER A 138 0.30 -8.87 11.93
C SER A 138 1.16 -8.94 10.68
N PRO A 139 1.10 -10.05 9.92
CA PRO A 139 1.90 -10.23 8.73
C PRO A 139 1.66 -9.06 7.80
#